data_AF-D2J6A9-F1
#
_entry.id   AF-D2J6A9-F1
#
_cell.length_a   1.000
_cell.length_b   1.000
_cell.length_c   1.000
_cell.angle_alpha   90.00
_cell.angle_beta   90.00
_cell.angle_gamma   90.00
#
_symmetry.space_group_name_H-M   'P 1'
#
loop_
_entity.id
_entity.type
_entity.pdbx_description
1 polymer ?
#
loop_
_entity_poly.entity_id
_entity_poly.type
_entity_poly.pdbx_seq_one_letter_code
_entity_poly.pdbx_strand_id
1 'polypeptide(L)'
;MPLEELDNYLKGDKLIKVLIDKDCRIKRDIVPTDIDYHVRKPSAREYDDCCNEFWNVTPYVIKGLCRKEILFAIDHFNQIVRHELLRMISWKVGIETGFK
;
A
#
# COMPACT_ATOMS: atom_id res chain seq x y z
N MET A 1 -23.90 -12.00 -0.57
CA MET A 1 -23.35 -12.49 0.71
C MET A 1 -24.50 -13.04 1.53
N PRO A 2 -24.37 -14.23 2.10
CA PRO A 2 -25.33 -14.78 3.06
C PRO A 2 -25.46 -13.87 4.30
N LEU A 3 -26.63 -13.86 4.94
CA LEU A 3 -26.86 -13.00 6.12
C LEU A 3 -26.06 -13.45 7.34
N GLU A 4 -25.70 -14.73 7.38
CA GLU A 4 -24.90 -15.36 8.42
C GLU A 4 -23.46 -14.80 8.44
N GLU A 5 -22.99 -14.26 7.33
CA GLU A 5 -21.65 -13.67 7.19
C GLU A 5 -21.63 -12.15 7.41
N LEU A 6 -22.80 -11.52 7.61
CA LEU A 6 -22.94 -10.07 7.70
C LEU A 6 -21.98 -9.46 8.74
N ASP A 7 -21.90 -10.06 9.92
CA ASP A 7 -21.02 -9.59 10.99
C ASP A 7 -19.53 -9.69 10.62
N ASN A 8 -19.14 -10.73 9.89
CA ASN A 8 -17.76 -10.89 9.44
C ASN A 8 -17.42 -9.88 8.34
N TYR A 9 -18.34 -9.66 7.41
CA TYR A 9 -18.16 -8.65 6.37
C TYR A 9 -18.03 -7.25 6.93
N LEU A 10 -18.91 -6.86 7.87
CA LEU A 10 -18.86 -5.55 8.52
C LEU A 10 -17.62 -5.36 9.42
N LYS A 11 -16.87 -6.43 9.73
CA LYS A 11 -15.58 -6.36 10.44
C LYS A 11 -14.38 -6.36 9.49
N GLY A 12 -14.58 -6.67 8.21
CA GLY A 12 -13.50 -6.81 7.24
C GLY A 12 -12.89 -5.47 6.87
N ASP A 13 -13.55 -4.74 5.99
CA ASP A 13 -13.08 -3.44 5.49
C ASP A 13 -13.72 -2.30 6.28
N LYS A 14 -12.93 -1.32 6.70
CA LYS A 14 -13.41 -0.13 7.41
C LYS A 14 -14.00 0.93 6.50
N LEU A 15 -13.87 0.82 5.19
CA LEU A 15 -14.46 1.72 4.19
C LEU A 15 -15.93 1.41 3.87
N ILE A 16 -16.52 0.38 4.49
CA ILE A 16 -17.90 -0.04 4.22
C ILE A 16 -18.87 1.09 4.58
N LYS A 17 -19.70 1.47 3.61
CA LYS A 17 -20.82 2.40 3.80
C LYS A 17 -22.14 1.66 3.63
N VAL A 18 -22.93 1.56 4.70
CA VAL A 18 -24.28 1.00 4.64
C VAL A 18 -25.21 2.03 3.98
N LEU A 19 -25.87 1.62 2.89
CA LEU A 19 -26.84 2.48 2.19
C LEU A 19 -28.26 2.30 2.74
N ILE A 20 -28.64 1.07 3.09
CA ILE A 20 -29.96 0.73 3.61
C ILE A 20 -29.89 -0.54 4.45
N ASP A 21 -30.59 -0.53 5.58
CA ASP A 21 -30.86 -1.71 6.39
C ASP A 21 -32.38 -1.82 6.60
N LYS A 22 -33.02 -2.67 5.79
CA LYS A 22 -34.49 -2.78 5.76
C LYS A 22 -35.07 -3.48 6.98
N ASP A 23 -34.30 -4.36 7.61
CA ASP A 23 -34.76 -5.24 8.68
C ASP A 23 -34.09 -4.92 10.02
N CYS A 24 -33.39 -3.77 10.11
CA CYS A 24 -32.70 -3.29 11.30
C CYS A 24 -31.74 -4.33 11.91
N ARG A 25 -30.99 -5.05 11.07
CA ARG A 25 -30.01 -6.07 11.51
C ARG A 25 -28.72 -5.47 12.05
N ILE A 26 -28.36 -4.27 11.59
CA ILE A 26 -27.12 -3.59 11.95
C ILE A 26 -27.38 -2.73 13.19
N LYS A 27 -26.91 -3.20 14.35
CA LYS A 27 -27.17 -2.54 15.65
C LYS A 27 -26.17 -1.45 16.02
N ARG A 28 -25.12 -1.27 15.22
CA ARG A 28 -24.05 -0.29 15.44
C ARG A 28 -23.96 0.65 14.28
N ASP A 29 -23.54 1.88 14.53
CA ASP A 29 -23.22 2.80 13.45
C ASP A 29 -21.94 2.32 12.74
N ILE A 30 -21.98 2.29 11.41
CA ILE A 30 -20.84 1.91 10.57
C ILE A 30 -20.32 3.19 9.94
N VAL A 31 -19.27 3.77 10.53
CA VAL A 31 -18.61 4.97 10.02
C VAL A 31 -17.44 4.55 9.13
N PRO A 32 -17.47 4.85 7.82
CA PRO A 32 -16.37 4.53 6.92
C PRO A 32 -15.09 5.28 7.34
N THR A 33 -13.95 4.59 7.40
CA THR A 33 -12.64 5.18 7.63
C THR A 33 -11.57 4.48 6.80
N ASP A 34 -10.63 5.27 6.27
CA ASP A 34 -9.49 4.85 5.48
C ASP A 34 -8.23 4.59 6.33
N ILE A 35 -8.35 4.59 7.66
CA ILE A 35 -7.22 4.53 8.60
C ILE A 35 -6.29 3.32 8.39
N ASP A 36 -6.81 2.20 7.89
CA ASP A 36 -6.02 1.00 7.61
C ASP A 36 -5.09 1.16 6.39
N TYR A 37 -5.34 2.17 5.55
CA TYR A 37 -4.55 2.51 4.36
C TYR A 37 -3.59 3.69 4.60
N HIS A 38 -3.62 4.30 5.79
CA HIS A 38 -2.75 5.42 6.11
C HIS A 38 -1.28 4.97 6.08
N VAL A 39 -0.44 5.82 5.50
CA VAL A 39 1.01 5.60 5.50
C VAL A 39 1.49 5.56 6.94
N ARG A 40 2.22 4.52 7.31
CA ARG A 40 2.81 4.38 8.64
C ARG A 40 4.25 4.86 8.64
N LYS A 41 4.68 5.43 9.76
CA LYS A 41 6.07 5.82 9.97
C LYS A 41 6.97 4.58 9.91
N PRO A 42 8.02 4.58 9.07
CA PRO A 42 8.95 3.46 9.03
C PRO A 42 9.80 3.41 10.29
N SER A 43 10.19 2.20 10.67
CA SER A 43 11.34 1.97 11.53
C SER A 43 12.65 2.30 10.79
N ALA A 44 13.73 2.51 11.55
CA ALA A 44 15.06 2.72 10.96
C ALA A 44 15.48 1.56 10.05
N ARG A 45 15.10 0.33 10.40
CA ARG A 45 15.40 -0.86 9.61
C ARG A 45 14.61 -0.88 8.30
N GLU A 46 13.31 -0.61 8.33
CA GLU A 46 12.51 -0.57 7.10
C GLU A 46 12.99 0.51 6.12
N TYR A 47 13.44 1.65 6.64
CA TYR A 47 14.06 2.69 5.83
C TYR A 47 15.35 2.22 5.17
N ASP A 48 16.24 1.58 5.93
CA ASP A 48 17.51 1.05 5.42
C ASP A 48 17.28 -0.06 4.38
N ASP A 49 16.36 -0.99 4.67
CA ASP A 49 15.98 -2.07 3.75
C ASP A 49 15.44 -1.51 2.42
N CYS A 50 14.59 -0.48 2.46
CA CYS A 50 14.06 0.20 1.26
C CYS A 50 15.17 0.84 0.41
N CYS A 51 16.10 1.56 1.06
CA CYS A 51 17.26 2.13 0.38
C CYS A 51 18.14 1.04 -0.24
N ASN A 52 18.42 -0.02 0.52
CA ASN A 52 19.24 -1.14 0.07
C ASN A 52 18.62 -1.83 -1.14
N GLU A 53 17.32 -2.11 -1.12
CA GLU A 53 16.61 -2.77 -2.22
C GLU A 53 16.57 -1.89 -3.48
N PHE A 54 16.31 -0.58 -3.32
CA PHE A 54 16.39 0.38 -4.43
C PHE A 54 17.78 0.40 -5.10
N TRP A 55 18.84 0.57 -4.29
CA TRP A 55 20.20 0.70 -4.82
C TRP A 55 20.79 -0.61 -5.31
N ASN A 56 20.42 -1.75 -4.72
CA ASN A 56 20.90 -3.05 -5.15
C ASN A 56 20.31 -3.46 -6.52
N VAL A 57 19.06 -3.07 -6.82
CA VAL A 57 18.39 -3.41 -8.08
C VAL A 57 18.63 -2.37 -9.18
N THR A 58 18.91 -1.12 -8.85
CA THR A 58 19.21 -0.08 -9.85
C THR A 58 20.31 -0.49 -10.86
N PRO A 59 21.43 -1.13 -10.46
CA PRO A 59 22.41 -1.66 -11.40
C PRO A 59 21.86 -2.67 -12.40
N TYR A 60 20.79 -3.40 -12.09
CA TYR A 60 20.21 -4.40 -13.00
C TYR A 60 19.48 -3.69 -14.14
N VAL A 61 18.75 -2.60 -13.83
CA VAL A 61 18.16 -1.72 -14.84
C VAL A 61 19.25 -1.18 -15.77
N ILE A 62 20.34 -0.65 -15.20
CA ILE A 62 21.47 -0.10 -15.98
C ILE A 62 22.12 -1.20 -16.85
N LYS A 63 22.41 -2.36 -16.28
CA LYS A 63 22.98 -3.51 -17.01
C LYS A 63 22.08 -3.93 -18.17
N GLY A 64 20.77 -4.01 -17.95
CA GLY A 64 19.80 -4.33 -19.00
C GLY A 64 19.86 -3.33 -20.15
N LEU A 65 19.86 -2.03 -19.85
CA LEU A 65 19.98 -0.99 -20.88
C LEU A 65 21.31 -1.08 -21.65
N CYS A 66 22.44 -1.24 -20.96
CA CYS A 66 23.76 -1.37 -21.59
C CYS A 66 23.88 -2.62 -22.49
N ARG A 67 23.18 -3.71 -22.14
CA ARG A 67 23.13 -4.95 -22.92
C ARG A 67 22.06 -4.95 -24.00
N LYS A 68 21.29 -3.87 -24.13
CA LYS A 68 20.12 -3.76 -25.04
C LYS A 68 19.00 -4.74 -24.69
N GLU A 69 18.89 -5.14 -23.43
CA GLU A 69 17.84 -5.99 -22.86
C GLU A 69 16.74 -5.12 -22.24
N ILE A 70 15.98 -4.39 -23.08
CA ILE A 70 15.02 -3.38 -22.60
C ILE A 70 13.90 -3.96 -21.72
N LEU A 71 13.41 -5.16 -22.03
CA LEU A 71 12.35 -5.80 -21.24
C LEU A 71 12.85 -6.18 -19.84
N PHE A 72 14.10 -6.67 -19.74
CA PHE A 72 14.75 -6.96 -18.46
C PHE A 72 14.89 -5.70 -17.61
N ALA A 73 15.33 -4.58 -18.22
CA ALA A 73 15.47 -3.32 -17.52
C ALA A 73 14.12 -2.76 -17.04
N ILE A 74 13.10 -2.80 -17.91
CA ILE A 74 11.73 -2.33 -17.59
C ILE A 74 11.12 -3.16 -16.47
N ASP A 75 11.31 -4.48 -16.48
CA ASP A 75 10.75 -5.35 -15.45
C ASP A 75 11.32 -5.04 -14.06
N HIS A 76 12.65 -4.99 -13.91
CA HIS A 76 13.31 -4.62 -12.66
C HIS A 76 12.95 -3.20 -12.20
N PHE A 77 12.81 -2.27 -13.15
CA PHE A 77 12.40 -0.91 -12.84
C PHE A 77 10.96 -0.87 -12.31
N ASN A 78 10.03 -1.52 -13.00
CA ASN A 78 8.61 -1.49 -12.68
C ASN A 78 8.29 -2.26 -11.39
N GLN A 79 8.92 -3.41 -11.17
CA GLN A 79 8.60 -4.32 -10.05
C GLN A 79 9.31 -3.94 -8.75
N ILE A 80 10.47 -3.26 -8.81
CA ILE A 80 11.28 -3.01 -7.62
C ILE A 80 11.65 -1.54 -7.49
N VAL A 81 12.41 -0.98 -8.44
CA VAL A 81 12.97 0.38 -8.30
C VAL A 81 11.87 1.43 -8.12
N ARG A 82 10.80 1.36 -8.93
CA ARG A 82 9.66 2.27 -8.81
C ARG A 82 8.91 2.06 -7.50
N HIS A 83 8.75 0.82 -7.05
CA HIS A 83 8.02 0.53 -5.81
C HIS A 83 8.73 1.11 -4.59
N GLU A 84 10.04 0.92 -4.46
CA GLU A 84 10.81 1.48 -3.34
C GLU A 84 10.88 3.02 -3.40
N LEU A 85 10.95 3.61 -4.60
CA LEU A 85 10.84 5.07 -4.75
C LEU A 85 9.48 5.60 -4.28
N LEU A 86 8.38 4.96 -4.69
CA LEU A 86 7.03 5.36 -4.28
C LEU A 86 6.82 5.17 -2.78
N ARG A 87 7.41 4.12 -2.18
CA ARG A 87 7.43 3.91 -0.73
C ARG A 87 8.17 5.02 0.01
N MET A 88 9.33 5.44 -0.51
CA MET A 88 10.08 6.57 0.07
C MET A 88 9.29 7.89 -0.04
N ILE A 89 8.64 8.14 -1.17
CA ILE A 89 7.77 9.31 -1.36
C ILE A 89 6.57 9.27 -0.42
N SER A 90 5.94 8.11 -0.23
CA SER A 90 4.81 7.98 0.69
C SER A 90 5.23 8.31 2.13
N TRP A 91 6.40 7.84 2.57
CA TRP A 91 6.96 8.21 3.87
C TRP A 91 7.29 9.69 3.99
N LYS A 92 7.81 10.31 2.91
CA LYS A 92 8.04 11.76 2.88
C LYS A 92 6.73 12.53 3.11
N VAL A 93 5.67 12.17 2.36
CA VAL A 93 4.34 12.77 2.54
C VAL A 93 3.84 12.51 3.97
N GLY A 94 4.02 11.29 4.49
CA GLY A 94 3.67 10.97 5.88
C GLY A 94 4.40 11.84 6.90
N ILE A 95 5.67 12.19 6.68
CA ILE A 95 6.39 13.14 7.54
C ILE A 95 5.77 14.54 7.45
N GLU A 96 5.42 14.99 6.25
CA GLU A 96 4.81 16.30 6.00
C GLU A 96 3.40 16.43 6.60
N THR A 97 2.61 15.35 6.61
CA THR A 97 1.26 15.32 7.23
C THR A 97 1.27 14.90 8.70
N GLY A 98 2.43 14.51 9.24
CA GLY A 98 2.54 14.00 10.61
C GLY A 98 1.95 12.60 10.81
N PHE A 99 1.87 11.80 9.74
CA PHE A 99 1.29 10.46 9.68
C PHE A 99 -0.17 10.43 10.15
N LYS A 100 -0.92 11.44 9.69
CA LYS A 100 -2.35 11.63 9.91
C LYS A 100 -3.06 11.81 8.57
#